data_AF-A0A378AGM6-F1
#
_entry.id   AF-A0A378AGM6-F1
#
_cell.length_a   1.000
_cell.length_b   1.000
_cell.length_c   1.000
_cell.angle_alpha   90.00
_cell.angle_beta   90.00
_cell.angle_gamma   90.00
#
_symmetry.space_group_name_H-M   'P 1'
#
loop_
_entity.id
_entity.type
_entity.pdbx_description
1 polymer ?
#
loop_
_entity_poly.entity_id
_entity_poly.type
_entity_poly.pdbx_seq_one_letter_code
_entity_poly.pdbx_strand_id
1 'polypeptide(L)'
;MSNLCSEILQVSTPSAYNEDLSYAHIGEDISCNLGSLNIAHTMDSPDFGRTIATAVRALTAVSDMSDIQSVPSVAAGNAASHAIGLGQMNLHGYLAREGIAYGSPEGLDFTNIYFYTVTWHALHTSMQLARERGQRFAGFEQSRYASGAYFDKYLQEEWQPKTERVRTLFARAGISLPDRESWRQLRDDVMRYGIYNRYLQAVPPTGSISYINHATSSIHPIVSKIEIRKEGKTGRVYYPAPFMNNDNLALYQDAYEIGPEKIIDTYAEATRPRRPGAVADPVLPRYRHHPRYQQGANLRLEERHQDALLHPSAPAGAGRH
;
A
#
# COMPACT_ATOMS: atom_id res chain seq x y z
N MET A 1 9.44 -12.84 -11.22
CA MET A 1 9.98 -11.48 -11.46
C MET A 1 9.09 -10.45 -10.77
N SER A 2 9.45 -9.17 -10.78
CA SER A 2 8.61 -8.07 -10.25
C SER A 2 8.78 -6.82 -11.13
N ASN A 3 7.94 -5.80 -10.92
CA ASN A 3 7.99 -4.54 -11.65
C ASN A 3 9.12 -3.61 -11.15
N LEU A 4 9.20 -2.41 -11.74
CA LEU A 4 10.22 -1.40 -11.44
C LEU A 4 10.24 -0.95 -9.96
N CYS A 5 9.06 -0.83 -9.35
CA CYS A 5 8.88 -0.39 -7.97
C CYS A 5 8.77 -1.57 -6.97
N SER A 6 8.87 -2.81 -7.48
CA SER A 6 8.88 -4.11 -6.80
C SER A 6 7.65 -4.51 -5.99
N GLU A 7 6.51 -3.84 -6.19
CA GLU A 7 5.24 -4.10 -5.52
C GLU A 7 4.37 -5.13 -6.23
N ILE A 8 4.64 -5.41 -7.52
CA ILE A 8 3.84 -6.35 -8.32
C ILE A 8 4.50 -7.72 -8.33
N LEU A 9 3.84 -8.71 -7.72
CA LEU A 9 4.20 -10.12 -7.88
C LEU A 9 2.97 -10.88 -8.37
N GLN A 10 2.99 -11.23 -9.65
CA GLN A 10 1.97 -12.03 -10.30
C GLN A 10 2.65 -13.17 -11.06
N VAL A 11 1.88 -14.20 -11.39
CA VAL A 11 2.37 -15.27 -12.27
C VAL A 11 2.40 -14.77 -13.72
N SER A 12 3.36 -15.26 -14.49
CA SER A 12 3.49 -15.01 -15.92
C SER A 12 3.81 -16.30 -16.66
N THR A 13 3.42 -16.41 -17.92
CA THR A 13 3.74 -17.55 -18.78
C THR A 13 4.49 -17.08 -20.02
N PRO A 14 5.53 -17.82 -20.46
CA PRO A 14 6.35 -17.38 -21.58
C PRO A 14 5.58 -17.43 -22.90
N SER A 15 5.81 -16.43 -23.75
CA SER A 15 5.39 -16.47 -25.16
C SER A 15 6.42 -17.20 -26.02
N ALA A 16 5.96 -17.82 -27.09
CA ALA A 16 6.82 -18.40 -28.13
C ALA A 16 6.63 -17.65 -29.45
N TYR A 17 7.72 -17.47 -30.19
CA TYR A 17 7.76 -16.68 -31.43
C TYR A 17 8.21 -17.55 -32.60
N ASN A 18 7.69 -17.26 -33.78
CA ASN A 18 8.21 -17.76 -35.05
C ASN A 18 9.48 -16.96 -35.44
N GLU A 19 10.21 -17.43 -36.46
CA GLU A 19 11.42 -16.76 -36.95
C GLU A 19 11.16 -15.34 -37.50
N ASP A 20 9.94 -15.08 -38.00
CA ASP A 20 9.49 -13.77 -38.48
C ASP A 20 9.00 -12.83 -37.36
N LEU A 21 9.21 -13.22 -36.09
CA LEU A 21 8.76 -12.54 -34.88
C LEU A 21 7.25 -12.51 -34.65
N SER A 22 6.46 -13.18 -35.50
CA SER A 22 5.04 -13.40 -35.19
C SER A 22 4.88 -14.34 -33.97
N TYR A 23 3.78 -14.22 -33.25
CA TYR A 23 3.52 -15.08 -32.09
C TYR A 23 3.12 -16.49 -32.55
N ALA A 24 3.91 -17.49 -32.15
CA ALA A 24 3.54 -18.91 -32.27
C ALA A 24 2.61 -19.33 -31.11
N HIS A 25 2.86 -18.79 -29.92
CA HIS A 25 2.02 -18.93 -28.73
C HIS A 25 2.09 -17.66 -27.91
N ILE A 26 0.93 -17.10 -27.56
CA ILE A 26 0.83 -15.91 -26.71
C ILE A 26 0.73 -16.38 -25.26
N GLY A 27 1.75 -16.08 -24.48
CA GLY A 27 1.75 -16.25 -23.03
C GLY A 27 1.06 -15.08 -22.31
N GLU A 28 1.10 -15.13 -20.98
CA GLU A 28 0.53 -14.11 -20.10
C GLU A 28 1.66 -13.27 -19.49
N ASP A 29 1.79 -12.04 -19.98
CA ASP A 29 2.62 -11.01 -19.34
C ASP A 29 1.77 -10.08 -18.46
N ILE A 30 2.43 -9.27 -17.63
CA ILE A 30 1.78 -8.52 -16.56
C ILE A 30 1.69 -7.02 -16.93
N SER A 31 0.48 -6.49 -16.96
CA SER A 31 0.21 -5.05 -16.79
C SER A 31 -0.27 -4.75 -15.37
N CYS A 32 -0.22 -3.49 -14.95
CA CYS A 32 -0.62 -3.10 -13.61
C CYS A 32 -1.51 -1.86 -13.60
N ASN A 33 -2.63 -1.97 -12.91
CA ASN A 33 -3.65 -0.95 -12.76
C ASN A 33 -3.72 -0.55 -11.28
N LEU A 34 -3.16 0.60 -10.93
CA LEU A 34 -2.96 1.00 -9.53
C LEU A 34 -3.86 2.15 -9.12
N GLY A 35 -4.31 2.10 -7.87
CA GLY A 35 -4.97 3.22 -7.20
C GLY A 35 -4.91 3.00 -5.70
N SER A 36 -4.80 4.07 -4.92
CA SER A 36 -4.64 3.96 -3.47
C SER A 36 -5.69 4.75 -2.72
N LEU A 37 -6.17 4.18 -1.62
CA LEU A 37 -7.06 4.85 -0.69
C LEU A 37 -6.25 5.68 0.32
N ASN A 38 -6.76 6.87 0.67
CA ASN A 38 -6.25 7.64 1.80
C ASN A 38 -6.85 7.05 3.09
N ILE A 39 -6.01 6.45 3.93
CA ILE A 39 -6.44 5.75 5.15
C ILE A 39 -7.26 6.68 6.05
N ALA A 40 -6.83 7.93 6.24
CA ALA A 40 -7.52 8.88 7.10
C ALA A 40 -8.96 9.15 6.62
N HIS A 41 -9.11 9.48 5.34
CA HIS A 41 -10.44 9.75 4.78
C HIS A 41 -11.30 8.49 4.65
N THR A 42 -10.67 7.32 4.50
CA THR A 42 -11.39 6.05 4.46
C THR A 42 -11.95 5.70 5.84
N MET A 43 -11.18 5.93 6.91
CA MET A 43 -11.64 5.78 8.30
C MET A 43 -12.72 6.80 8.68
N ASP A 44 -12.72 7.98 8.06
CA ASP A 44 -13.76 9.01 8.28
C ASP A 44 -15.00 8.79 7.38
N SER A 45 -14.98 7.80 6.48
CA SER A 45 -16.06 7.56 5.54
C SER A 45 -17.29 6.99 6.25
N PRO A 46 -18.51 7.50 5.95
CA PRO A 46 -19.74 6.95 6.52
C PRO A 46 -20.03 5.51 6.05
N ASP A 47 -19.40 5.08 4.95
CA ASP A 47 -19.54 3.73 4.42
C ASP A 47 -18.17 3.23 3.91
N PHE A 48 -17.47 2.56 4.81
CA PHE A 48 -16.16 1.98 4.57
C PHE A 48 -16.20 0.93 3.45
N GLY A 49 -17.20 0.04 3.49
CA GLY A 49 -17.36 -1.03 2.52
C GLY A 49 -17.60 -0.51 1.11
N ARG A 50 -18.48 0.48 0.95
CA ARG A 50 -18.74 1.14 -0.35
C ARG A 50 -17.51 1.87 -0.88
N THR A 51 -16.71 2.47 -0.01
CA THR A 51 -15.47 3.15 -0.41
C THR A 51 -14.52 2.17 -1.11
N ILE A 52 -14.29 1.01 -0.51
CA ILE A 52 -13.44 -0.04 -1.07
C ILE A 52 -14.08 -0.66 -2.32
N ALA A 53 -15.38 -0.94 -2.27
CA ALA A 53 -16.09 -1.53 -3.40
C ALA A 53 -16.03 -0.63 -4.64
N THR A 54 -16.16 0.69 -4.45
CA THR A 54 -16.05 1.67 -5.52
C THR A 54 -14.64 1.68 -6.12
N ALA A 55 -13.60 1.67 -5.28
CA ALA A 55 -12.22 1.64 -5.74
C ALA A 55 -11.89 0.36 -6.53
N VAL A 56 -12.32 -0.81 -6.05
CA VAL A 56 -12.15 -2.09 -6.75
C VAL A 56 -12.85 -2.07 -8.11
N ARG A 57 -14.09 -1.58 -8.17
CA ARG A 57 -14.84 -1.45 -9.44
C ARG A 57 -14.19 -0.46 -10.40
N ALA A 58 -13.70 0.67 -9.91
CA ALA A 58 -13.01 1.66 -10.73
C ALA A 58 -11.71 1.10 -11.33
N LEU A 59 -10.88 0.43 -10.53
CA LEU A 59 -9.67 -0.23 -11.02
C LEU A 59 -9.97 -1.38 -11.97
N THR A 60 -11.05 -2.13 -11.70
CA THR A 60 -11.52 -3.19 -12.59
C THR A 60 -11.94 -2.61 -13.95
N ALA A 61 -12.65 -1.48 -13.96
CA ALA A 61 -13.02 -0.81 -15.20
C ALA A 61 -11.78 -0.35 -15.99
N VAL A 62 -10.72 0.13 -15.32
CA VAL A 62 -9.44 0.44 -16.00
C VAL A 62 -8.85 -0.80 -16.65
N SER A 63 -8.85 -1.95 -15.95
CA SER A 63 -8.41 -3.23 -16.52
C SER A 63 -9.26 -3.62 -17.74
N ASP A 64 -10.59 -3.57 -17.63
CA ASP A 64 -11.51 -3.96 -18.71
C ASP A 64 -11.37 -3.08 -19.95
N MET A 65 -11.11 -1.78 -19.78
CA MET A 65 -10.93 -0.82 -20.87
C MET A 65 -9.53 -0.85 -21.50
N SER A 66 -8.58 -1.55 -20.89
CA SER A 66 -7.19 -1.57 -21.35
C SER A 66 -6.96 -2.67 -22.40
N ASP A 67 -6.55 -2.26 -23.60
CA ASP A 67 -6.09 -3.15 -24.67
C ASP A 67 -4.74 -2.66 -25.23
N ILE A 68 -3.65 -3.34 -24.85
CA ILE A 68 -2.27 -2.96 -25.21
C ILE A 68 -1.86 -3.76 -26.45
N GLN A 69 -2.41 -3.37 -27.60
CA GLN A 69 -2.27 -4.10 -28.87
C GLN A 69 -0.82 -4.22 -29.35
N SER A 70 0.06 -3.32 -28.93
CA SER A 70 1.49 -3.38 -29.28
C SER A 70 2.24 -4.52 -28.60
N VAL A 71 1.67 -5.13 -27.54
CA VAL A 71 2.27 -6.26 -26.82
C VAL A 71 1.17 -7.29 -26.51
N PRO A 72 0.87 -8.20 -27.46
CA PRO A 72 -0.24 -9.16 -27.32
C PRO A 72 -0.24 -9.99 -26.03
N SER A 73 0.92 -10.36 -25.51
CA SER A 73 1.01 -11.11 -24.24
C SER A 73 0.55 -10.31 -23.01
N VAL A 74 0.72 -8.99 -23.03
CA VAL A 74 0.23 -8.09 -21.97
C VAL A 74 -1.27 -7.91 -22.08
N ALA A 75 -1.80 -7.72 -23.30
CA ALA A 75 -3.25 -7.65 -23.52
C ALA A 75 -3.94 -8.95 -23.10
N ALA A 76 -3.38 -10.10 -23.48
CA ALA A 76 -3.87 -11.43 -23.09
C ALA A 76 -3.81 -11.63 -21.56
N GLY A 77 -2.69 -11.29 -20.91
CA GLY A 77 -2.55 -11.40 -19.46
C GLY A 77 -3.53 -10.51 -18.69
N ASN A 78 -3.75 -9.27 -19.14
CA ASN A 78 -4.77 -8.37 -18.55
C ASN A 78 -6.18 -8.94 -18.71
N ALA A 79 -6.55 -9.37 -19.91
CA ALA A 79 -7.87 -9.92 -20.20
C ALA A 79 -8.14 -11.25 -19.47
N ALA A 80 -7.11 -12.06 -19.22
CA ALA A 80 -7.22 -13.32 -18.51
C ALA A 80 -7.30 -13.14 -16.99
N SER A 81 -6.52 -12.20 -16.43
CA SER A 81 -6.37 -12.05 -14.98
C SER A 81 -7.30 -11.01 -14.36
N HIS A 82 -7.72 -10.00 -15.12
CA HIS A 82 -8.39 -8.79 -14.61
C HIS A 82 -7.69 -8.21 -13.37
N ALA A 83 -6.36 -8.31 -13.32
CA ALA A 83 -5.59 -7.99 -12.13
C ALA A 83 -5.60 -6.48 -11.83
N ILE A 84 -5.76 -6.15 -10.56
CA ILE A 84 -5.72 -4.77 -10.06
C ILE A 84 -4.79 -4.67 -8.85
N GLY A 85 -4.35 -3.46 -8.54
CA GLY A 85 -3.57 -3.17 -7.33
C GLY A 85 -4.17 -2.02 -6.54
N LEU A 86 -5.05 -2.35 -5.61
CA LEU A 86 -5.57 -1.43 -4.62
C LEU A 86 -4.52 -1.22 -3.50
N GLY A 87 -3.94 -0.04 -3.46
CA GLY A 87 -2.97 0.37 -2.46
C GLY A 87 -3.57 1.22 -1.35
N GLN A 88 -2.72 1.57 -0.38
CA GLN A 88 -3.08 2.45 0.72
C GLN A 88 -2.03 3.56 0.85
N MET A 89 -2.45 4.73 1.27
CA MET A 89 -1.57 5.87 1.58
C MET A 89 -2.04 6.60 2.83
N ASN A 90 -1.22 7.52 3.32
CA ASN A 90 -1.51 8.35 4.49
C ASN A 90 -1.51 7.61 5.85
N LEU A 91 -0.83 6.46 5.99
CA LEU A 91 -0.81 5.75 7.26
C LEU A 91 -0.21 6.62 8.37
N HIS A 92 0.97 7.19 8.12
CA HIS A 92 1.64 8.00 9.14
C HIS A 92 0.83 9.26 9.50
N GLY A 93 0.25 9.92 8.50
CA GLY A 93 -0.64 11.07 8.74
C GLY A 93 -1.85 10.71 9.59
N TYR A 94 -2.49 9.57 9.33
CA TYR A 94 -3.61 9.09 10.14
C TYR A 94 -3.18 8.75 11.58
N LEU A 95 -2.11 7.98 11.75
CA LEU A 95 -1.60 7.62 13.08
C LEU A 95 -1.28 8.87 13.90
N ALA A 96 -0.57 9.83 13.30
CA ALA A 96 -0.22 11.08 13.98
C ALA A 96 -1.46 11.91 14.34
N ARG A 97 -2.47 11.99 13.45
CA ARG A 97 -3.76 12.65 13.73
C ARG A 97 -4.45 12.03 14.95
N GLU A 98 -4.40 10.71 15.08
CA GLU A 98 -5.00 9.99 16.19
C GLU A 98 -4.10 9.90 17.44
N GLY A 99 -2.97 10.61 17.46
CA GLY A 99 -2.06 10.61 18.62
C GLY A 99 -1.22 9.34 18.77
N ILE A 100 -1.11 8.53 17.72
CA ILE A 100 -0.39 7.25 17.72
C ILE A 100 0.97 7.43 17.05
N ALA A 101 2.04 7.05 17.76
CA ALA A 101 3.38 7.05 17.19
C ALA A 101 3.55 5.92 16.16
N TYR A 102 4.21 6.22 15.05
CA TYR A 102 4.49 5.22 14.02
C TYR A 102 5.41 4.10 14.57
N GLY A 103 5.09 2.85 14.23
CA GLY A 103 5.80 1.66 14.72
C GLY A 103 5.58 1.35 16.20
N SER A 104 4.66 2.03 16.88
CA SER A 104 4.19 1.63 18.20
C SER A 104 3.32 0.37 18.11
N PRO A 105 3.11 -0.37 19.22
CA PRO A 105 2.19 -1.50 19.24
C PRO A 105 0.78 -1.16 18.74
N GLU A 106 0.29 0.05 19.04
CA GLU A 106 -1.01 0.54 18.57
C GLU A 106 -1.02 0.79 17.05
N GLY A 107 0.06 1.35 16.50
CA GLY A 107 0.20 1.58 15.06
C GLY A 107 0.27 0.27 14.26
N LEU A 108 0.98 -0.74 14.81
CA LEU A 108 1.05 -2.08 14.23
C LEU A 108 -0.30 -2.80 14.28
N ASP A 109 -1.00 -2.72 15.41
CA ASP A 109 -2.33 -3.29 15.60
C ASP A 109 -3.36 -2.64 14.66
N PHE A 110 -3.35 -1.31 14.54
CA PHE A 110 -4.19 -0.59 13.59
C PHE A 110 -3.93 -1.06 12.16
N THR A 111 -2.66 -1.12 11.74
CA THR A 111 -2.29 -1.53 10.38
C THR A 111 -2.80 -2.94 10.08
N ASN A 112 -2.61 -3.88 11.00
CA ASN A 112 -3.09 -5.25 10.86
C ASN A 112 -4.62 -5.32 10.69
N ILE A 113 -5.38 -4.65 11.57
CA ILE A 113 -6.86 -4.70 11.54
C ILE A 113 -7.43 -3.92 10.35
N TYR A 114 -6.81 -2.81 9.95
CA TYR A 114 -7.21 -2.04 8.79
C TYR A 114 -7.05 -2.87 7.50
N PHE A 115 -5.87 -3.43 7.25
CA PHE A 115 -5.65 -4.27 6.06
C PHE A 115 -6.49 -5.55 6.07
N TYR A 116 -6.74 -6.14 7.25
CA TYR A 116 -7.67 -7.26 7.41
C TYR A 116 -9.08 -6.90 6.91
N THR A 117 -9.60 -5.74 7.33
CA THR A 117 -10.93 -5.24 6.97
C THR A 117 -11.00 -4.88 5.48
N VAL A 118 -9.98 -4.19 4.95
CA VAL A 118 -9.89 -3.86 3.52
C VAL A 118 -9.90 -5.12 2.66
N THR A 119 -9.13 -6.14 3.05
CA THR A 119 -9.02 -7.41 2.30
C THR A 119 -10.37 -8.11 2.20
N TRP A 120 -11.14 -8.16 3.28
CA TRP A 120 -12.48 -8.75 3.27
C TRP A 120 -13.40 -8.06 2.25
N HIS A 121 -13.49 -6.72 2.30
CA HIS A 121 -14.34 -5.96 1.39
C HIS A 121 -13.87 -6.04 -0.07
N ALA A 122 -12.55 -6.08 -0.32
CA ALA A 122 -12.00 -6.22 -1.66
C ALA A 122 -12.36 -7.59 -2.28
N LEU A 123 -12.17 -8.67 -1.53
CA LEU A 123 -12.55 -10.03 -1.96
C LEU A 123 -14.05 -10.14 -2.15
N HIS A 124 -14.84 -9.64 -1.20
CA HIS A 124 -16.29 -9.61 -1.31
C HIS A 124 -16.73 -8.88 -2.58
N THR A 125 -16.15 -7.72 -2.88
CA THR A 125 -16.49 -6.96 -4.10
C THR A 125 -16.12 -7.72 -5.37
N SER A 126 -14.94 -8.35 -5.41
CA SER A 126 -14.52 -9.15 -6.56
C SER A 126 -15.40 -10.39 -6.77
N MET A 127 -15.88 -10.99 -5.68
CA MET A 127 -16.88 -12.06 -5.73
C MET A 127 -18.22 -11.58 -6.29
N GLN A 128 -18.70 -10.41 -5.83
CA GLN A 128 -19.91 -9.81 -6.40
C GLN A 128 -19.74 -9.50 -7.89
N LEU A 129 -18.58 -8.98 -8.31
CA LEU A 129 -18.27 -8.74 -9.72
C LEU A 129 -18.32 -10.05 -10.54
N ALA A 130 -17.76 -11.15 -10.01
CA ALA A 130 -17.82 -12.43 -10.69
C ALA A 130 -19.26 -12.93 -10.86
N ARG A 131 -20.07 -12.78 -9.81
CA ARG A 131 -21.49 -13.15 -9.84
C ARG A 131 -22.30 -12.28 -10.79
N GLU A 132 -22.09 -10.97 -10.79
CA GLU A 132 -22.78 -10.01 -11.67
C GLU A 132 -22.45 -10.25 -13.15
N ARG A 133 -21.19 -10.57 -13.46
CA ARG A 133 -20.71 -10.74 -14.83
C ARG A 133 -20.77 -12.18 -15.33
N GLY A 134 -20.98 -13.15 -14.45
CA GLY A 134 -20.95 -14.57 -14.79
C GLY A 134 -19.56 -15.06 -15.23
N GLN A 135 -18.49 -14.35 -14.85
CA GLN A 135 -17.12 -14.63 -15.26
C GLN A 135 -16.16 -14.54 -14.06
N ARG A 136 -15.14 -15.38 -14.09
CA ARG A 136 -14.04 -15.42 -13.11
C ARG A 136 -12.71 -15.28 -13.85
N PHE A 137 -11.65 -14.91 -13.16
CA PHE A 137 -10.32 -14.88 -13.79
C PHE A 137 -9.91 -16.26 -14.32
N ALA A 138 -9.07 -16.27 -15.36
CA ALA A 138 -8.58 -17.49 -15.99
C ALA A 138 -7.74 -18.34 -15.02
N GLY A 139 -8.09 -19.62 -14.92
CA GLY A 139 -7.42 -20.53 -13.99
C GLY A 139 -7.88 -20.42 -12.53
N PHE A 140 -9.08 -19.90 -12.29
CA PHE A 140 -9.66 -19.83 -10.94
C PHE A 140 -9.70 -21.19 -10.23
N GLU A 141 -10.06 -22.26 -10.94
CA GLU A 141 -10.22 -23.61 -10.34
C GLU A 141 -8.91 -24.18 -9.79
N GLN A 142 -7.76 -23.75 -10.31
CA GLN A 142 -6.43 -24.15 -9.82
C GLN A 142 -5.95 -23.26 -8.67
N SER A 143 -6.69 -22.21 -8.31
CA SER A 143 -6.30 -21.26 -7.29
C SER A 143 -6.63 -21.74 -5.88
N ARG A 144 -5.99 -21.12 -4.89
CA ARG A 144 -6.32 -21.32 -3.47
C ARG A 144 -7.67 -20.72 -3.07
N TYR A 145 -8.26 -19.88 -3.92
CA TYR A 145 -9.61 -19.37 -3.72
C TYR A 145 -10.65 -20.48 -3.98
N ALA A 146 -10.49 -21.24 -5.06
CA ALA A 146 -11.38 -22.35 -5.42
C ALA A 146 -11.35 -23.47 -4.37
N SER A 147 -10.17 -23.81 -3.85
CA SER A 147 -10.05 -24.83 -2.79
C SER A 147 -10.46 -24.35 -1.40
N GLY A 148 -10.70 -23.05 -1.21
CA GLY A 148 -10.98 -22.45 0.11
C GLY A 148 -9.75 -22.28 1.01
N ALA A 149 -8.58 -22.85 0.65
CA ALA A 149 -7.36 -22.82 1.47
C ALA A 149 -6.82 -21.39 1.72
N TYR A 150 -7.17 -20.42 0.87
CA TYR A 150 -6.84 -19.00 1.10
C TYR A 150 -7.44 -18.47 2.42
N PHE A 151 -8.63 -18.94 2.79
CA PHE A 151 -9.42 -18.42 3.91
C PHE A 151 -9.06 -19.02 5.26
N ASP A 152 -8.30 -20.12 5.30
CA ASP A 152 -7.91 -20.83 6.52
C ASP A 152 -7.29 -19.89 7.57
N LYS A 153 -6.45 -18.94 7.15
CA LYS A 153 -5.81 -17.97 8.05
C LYS A 153 -6.81 -17.03 8.75
N TYR A 154 -7.92 -16.71 8.08
CA TYR A 154 -8.97 -15.87 8.64
C TYR A 154 -9.97 -16.66 9.49
N LEU A 155 -10.02 -17.99 9.31
CA LEU A 155 -10.92 -18.88 10.03
C LEU A 155 -10.27 -19.57 11.24
N GLN A 156 -8.95 -19.65 11.31
CA GLN A 156 -8.22 -20.34 12.40
C GLN A 156 -7.86 -19.42 13.56
N GLU A 157 -7.62 -18.14 13.26
CA GLU A 157 -7.22 -17.14 14.26
C GLU A 157 -8.37 -16.20 14.56
N GLU A 158 -8.36 -15.65 15.78
CA GLU A 158 -9.26 -14.56 16.15
C GLU A 158 -8.63 -13.23 15.74
N TRP A 159 -9.36 -12.47 14.93
CA TRP A 159 -8.93 -11.16 14.42
C TRP A 159 -9.67 -10.07 15.16
N GLN A 160 -9.09 -9.63 16.28
CA GLN A 160 -9.61 -8.55 17.11
C GLN A 160 -8.51 -7.54 17.39
N PRO A 161 -8.84 -6.25 17.57
CA PRO A 161 -7.89 -5.25 18.03
C PRO A 161 -7.24 -5.69 19.35
N LYS A 162 -5.91 -5.72 19.37
CA LYS A 162 -5.13 -6.05 20.58
C LYS A 162 -5.08 -4.88 21.56
N THR A 163 -5.23 -3.66 21.05
CA THR A 163 -5.15 -2.43 21.82
C THR A 163 -6.52 -1.76 21.93
N GLU A 164 -6.82 -1.21 23.10
CA GLU A 164 -8.11 -0.54 23.33
C GLU A 164 -8.25 0.74 22.50
N ARG A 165 -7.13 1.40 22.22
CA ARG A 165 -7.07 2.56 21.31
C ARG A 165 -7.59 2.21 19.93
N VAL A 166 -7.12 1.11 19.35
CA VAL A 166 -7.56 0.66 18.01
C VAL A 166 -9.03 0.21 18.04
N ARG A 167 -9.46 -0.51 19.08
CA ARG A 167 -10.89 -0.85 19.25
C ARG A 167 -11.77 0.40 19.24
N THR A 168 -11.37 1.43 19.98
CA THR A 168 -12.08 2.71 20.05
C THR A 168 -12.11 3.42 18.70
N LEU A 169 -11.01 3.40 17.94
CA LEU A 169 -10.95 4.05 16.62
C LEU A 169 -11.96 3.44 15.64
N PHE A 170 -11.99 2.11 15.51
CA PHE A 170 -12.95 1.43 14.62
C PHE A 170 -14.40 1.61 15.10
N ALA A 171 -14.65 1.55 16.40
CA ALA A 171 -15.97 1.79 16.97
C ALA A 171 -16.47 3.23 16.70
N ARG A 172 -15.61 4.23 16.92
CA ARG A 172 -15.93 5.65 16.65
C ARG A 172 -16.17 5.91 15.17
N ALA A 173 -15.43 5.22 14.30
CA ALA A 173 -15.62 5.28 12.85
C ALA A 173 -16.88 4.54 12.37
N GLY A 174 -17.56 3.78 13.24
CA GLY A 174 -18.73 2.98 12.86
C GLY A 174 -18.38 1.80 11.93
N ILE A 175 -17.11 1.36 11.91
CA ILE A 175 -16.64 0.29 11.04
C ILE A 175 -16.78 -1.04 11.77
N SER A 176 -17.67 -1.89 11.28
CA SER A 176 -17.79 -3.27 11.76
C SER A 176 -16.65 -4.13 11.20
N LEU A 177 -15.88 -4.71 12.11
CA LEU A 177 -14.83 -5.65 11.73
C LEU A 177 -15.46 -6.97 11.26
N PRO A 178 -15.02 -7.54 10.12
CA PRO A 178 -15.47 -8.85 9.67
C PRO A 178 -15.21 -9.88 10.76
N ASP A 179 -16.23 -10.63 11.13
CA ASP A 179 -16.09 -11.72 12.08
C ASP A 179 -15.81 -13.05 11.37
N ARG A 180 -15.61 -14.10 12.16
CA ARG A 180 -15.32 -15.44 11.63
C ARG A 180 -16.45 -15.98 10.75
N GLU A 181 -17.69 -15.63 11.04
CA GLU A 181 -18.84 -16.05 10.24
C GLU A 181 -18.89 -15.33 8.89
N SER A 182 -18.63 -14.01 8.88
CA SER A 182 -18.51 -13.21 7.66
C SER A 182 -17.42 -13.76 6.73
N TRP A 183 -16.30 -14.23 7.28
CA TRP A 183 -15.26 -14.92 6.50
C TRP A 183 -15.67 -16.30 6.01
N ARG A 184 -16.43 -17.05 6.80
CA ARG A 184 -16.95 -18.36 6.41
C ARG A 184 -17.92 -18.23 5.25
N GLN A 185 -18.87 -17.29 5.36
CA GLN A 185 -19.81 -16.97 4.30
C GLN A 185 -19.07 -16.51 3.03
N LEU A 186 -18.09 -15.61 3.16
CA LEU A 186 -17.29 -15.15 2.02
C LEU A 186 -16.51 -16.30 1.36
N ARG A 187 -15.93 -17.22 2.14
CA ARG A 187 -15.27 -18.42 1.60
C ARG A 187 -16.25 -19.23 0.76
N ASP A 188 -17.43 -19.52 1.29
CA ASP A 188 -18.41 -20.37 0.62
C ASP A 188 -18.94 -19.70 -0.66
N ASP A 189 -19.17 -18.39 -0.61
CA ASP A 189 -19.54 -17.59 -1.78
C ASP A 189 -18.43 -17.53 -2.83
N VAL A 190 -17.17 -17.37 -2.42
CA VAL A 190 -16.02 -17.38 -3.35
C VAL A 190 -15.81 -18.77 -3.95
N MET A 191 -15.95 -19.85 -3.19
CA MET A 191 -15.87 -21.20 -3.75
C MET A 191 -16.99 -21.47 -4.75
N ARG A 192 -18.18 -20.89 -4.54
CA ARG A 192 -19.35 -21.07 -5.41
C ARG A 192 -19.33 -20.18 -6.66
N TYR A 193 -19.08 -18.89 -6.49
CA TYR A 193 -19.20 -17.87 -7.54
C TYR A 193 -17.84 -17.42 -8.10
N GLY A 194 -16.76 -17.73 -7.41
CA GLY A 194 -15.40 -17.23 -7.66
C GLY A 194 -15.22 -15.74 -7.44
N ILE A 195 -14.10 -15.24 -7.96
CA ILE A 195 -13.76 -13.82 -7.96
C ILE A 195 -13.35 -13.38 -9.37
N TYR A 196 -13.62 -12.13 -9.70
CA TYR A 196 -13.38 -11.58 -11.03
C TYR A 196 -11.90 -11.25 -11.24
N ASN A 197 -11.25 -10.70 -10.22
CA ASN A 197 -9.87 -10.23 -10.27
C ASN A 197 -8.94 -11.28 -9.65
N ARG A 198 -7.87 -11.67 -10.36
CA ARG A 198 -6.88 -12.64 -9.86
C ARG A 198 -6.05 -12.10 -8.70
N TYR A 199 -5.76 -10.80 -8.73
CA TYR A 199 -5.00 -10.06 -7.72
C TYR A 199 -5.73 -8.75 -7.41
N LEU A 200 -5.77 -8.37 -6.14
CA LEU A 200 -6.61 -7.26 -5.66
C LEU A 200 -5.81 -6.10 -5.07
N GLN A 201 -4.78 -6.39 -4.29
CA GLN A 201 -4.05 -5.37 -3.54
C GLN A 201 -2.57 -5.34 -3.91
N ALA A 202 -2.04 -4.12 -4.00
CA ALA A 202 -0.60 -3.85 -4.12
C ALA A 202 -0.36 -2.45 -3.56
N VAL A 203 0.67 -2.27 -2.73
CA VAL A 203 0.95 -0.97 -2.09
C VAL A 203 2.18 -0.34 -2.74
N PRO A 204 1.98 0.49 -3.80
CA PRO A 204 3.08 1.21 -4.42
C PRO A 204 3.53 2.42 -3.56
N PRO A 205 4.71 2.97 -3.84
CA PRO A 205 5.02 4.33 -3.43
C PRO A 205 4.09 5.32 -4.15
N THR A 206 3.49 6.25 -3.41
CA THR A 206 2.63 7.29 -4.00
C THR A 206 3.47 8.52 -4.29
N GLY A 207 3.70 8.79 -5.58
CA GLY A 207 4.48 9.94 -6.04
C GLY A 207 3.74 11.27 -5.87
N SER A 208 3.70 12.09 -6.91
CA SER A 208 3.15 13.46 -6.80
C SER A 208 1.64 13.51 -6.51
N ILE A 209 0.93 12.40 -6.75
CA ILE A 209 -0.48 12.23 -6.38
C ILE A 209 -0.72 12.39 -4.87
N SER A 210 0.28 12.07 -4.03
CA SER A 210 0.17 12.22 -2.57
C SER A 210 0.08 13.68 -2.14
N TYR A 211 0.72 14.60 -2.87
CA TYR A 211 0.60 16.03 -2.61
C TYR A 211 -0.80 16.56 -2.93
N ILE A 212 -1.37 16.09 -4.05
CA ILE A 212 -2.73 16.49 -4.47
C ILE A 212 -3.78 15.94 -3.49
N ASN A 213 -3.63 14.67 -3.09
CA ASN A 213 -4.54 14.03 -2.14
C ASN A 213 -4.35 14.49 -0.69
N HIS A 214 -3.26 15.22 -0.42
CA HIS A 214 -2.78 15.57 0.91
C HIS A 214 -2.59 14.36 1.83
N ALA A 215 -1.73 13.44 1.39
CA ALA A 215 -1.39 12.21 2.07
C ALA A 215 0.11 12.12 2.36
N THR A 216 0.50 11.43 3.45
CA THR A 216 1.86 10.91 3.57
C THR A 216 2.06 9.78 2.57
N SER A 217 3.25 9.71 1.95
CA SER A 217 3.48 8.73 0.89
C SER A 217 3.35 7.29 1.39
N SER A 218 2.48 6.51 0.74
CA SER A 218 2.26 5.09 1.04
C SER A 218 1.97 4.83 2.54
N ILE A 219 2.41 3.68 3.05
CA ILE A 219 2.28 3.32 4.46
C ILE A 219 3.59 3.47 5.25
N HIS A 220 4.65 4.03 4.66
CA HIS A 220 5.91 4.30 5.36
C HIS A 220 5.87 5.68 6.06
N PRO A 221 6.84 5.98 6.95
CA PRO A 221 6.93 7.28 7.58
C PRO A 221 7.18 8.42 6.59
N ILE A 222 7.04 9.65 7.10
CA ILE A 222 7.38 10.85 6.34
C ILE A 222 8.90 10.92 6.17
N VAL A 223 9.34 11.49 5.06
CA VAL A 223 10.78 11.68 4.78
C VAL A 223 11.33 12.96 5.40
N SER A 224 10.44 13.91 5.68
CA SER A 224 10.70 15.19 6.35
C SER A 224 9.36 15.76 6.84
N LYS A 225 9.39 16.57 7.90
CA LYS A 225 8.20 17.31 8.40
C LYS A 225 7.67 18.29 7.35
N ILE A 226 8.60 19.02 6.73
CA ILE A 226 8.36 19.86 5.55
C ILE A 226 9.19 19.27 4.41
N GLU A 227 8.53 18.66 3.42
CA GLU A 227 9.23 18.14 2.25
C GLU A 227 9.61 19.28 1.31
N ILE A 228 10.83 19.27 0.80
CA ILE A 228 11.35 20.28 -0.12
C ILE A 228 11.51 19.65 -1.51
N ARG A 229 10.83 20.22 -2.49
CA ARG A 229 10.83 19.76 -3.89
C ARG A 229 11.56 20.77 -4.76
N LYS A 230 12.47 20.32 -5.62
CA LYS A 230 13.16 21.18 -6.59
C LYS A 230 12.30 21.35 -7.85
N GLU A 231 11.25 22.16 -7.74
CA GLU A 231 10.25 22.35 -8.78
C GLU A 231 9.88 23.84 -8.93
N GLY A 232 9.35 24.21 -10.10
CA GLY A 232 8.89 25.58 -10.40
C GLY A 232 10.00 26.60 -10.65
N LYS A 233 9.60 27.81 -11.05
CA LYS A 233 10.52 28.93 -11.36
C LYS A 233 11.33 29.40 -10.14
N THR A 234 10.76 29.25 -8.94
CA THR A 234 11.39 29.58 -7.66
C THR A 234 12.45 28.57 -7.25
N GLY A 235 12.51 27.40 -7.90
CA GLY A 235 13.51 26.35 -7.66
C GLY A 235 13.24 25.48 -6.43
N ARG A 236 12.34 25.88 -5.51
CA ARG A 236 11.89 25.09 -4.36
C ARG A 236 10.40 25.26 -4.09
N VAL A 237 9.74 24.16 -3.71
CA VAL A 237 8.36 24.12 -3.20
C VAL A 237 8.36 23.35 -1.88
N TYR A 238 7.61 23.84 -0.90
CA TYR A 238 7.54 23.29 0.45
C TYR A 238 6.20 22.63 0.68
N TYR A 239 6.21 21.40 1.18
CA TYR A 239 5.00 20.60 1.42
C TYR A 239 4.96 20.14 2.89
N PRO A 240 4.09 20.73 3.73
CA PRO A 240 3.91 20.27 5.10
C PRO A 240 3.16 18.93 5.16
N ALA A 241 3.57 18.06 6.08
CA ALA A 241 2.89 16.78 6.30
C ALA A 241 1.41 16.98 6.71
N PRO A 242 0.48 16.11 6.26
CA PRO A 242 -0.94 16.20 6.60
C PRO A 242 -1.20 16.14 8.11
N PHE A 243 -2.13 16.95 8.59
CA PHE A 243 -2.56 17.08 10.00
C PHE A 243 -1.47 17.54 10.99
N MET A 244 -0.29 17.94 10.50
CA MET A 244 0.80 18.41 11.35
C MET A 244 0.55 19.84 11.81
N ASN A 245 0.70 20.07 13.11
CA ASN A 245 0.66 21.37 13.76
C ASN A 245 1.75 21.44 14.85
N ASN A 246 1.94 22.61 15.46
CA ASN A 246 3.00 22.80 16.46
C ASN A 246 2.83 21.93 17.71
N ASP A 247 1.60 21.53 18.04
CA ASP A 247 1.30 20.75 19.25
C ASP A 247 1.58 19.24 19.06
N ASN A 248 1.59 18.75 17.82
CA ASN A 248 1.79 17.33 17.51
C ASN A 248 3.09 17.00 16.75
N LEU A 249 4.03 17.94 16.63
CA LEU A 249 5.31 17.76 15.91
C LEU A 249 6.10 16.52 16.34
N ALA A 250 5.99 16.11 17.60
CA ALA A 250 6.67 14.94 18.15
C ALA A 250 6.23 13.61 17.49
N LEU A 251 5.02 13.57 16.91
CA LEU A 251 4.50 12.40 16.21
C LEU A 251 5.02 12.30 14.76
N TYR A 252 5.58 13.38 14.23
CA TYR A 252 6.12 13.45 12.86
C TYR A 252 7.64 13.25 12.86
N GLN A 253 8.08 12.12 13.41
CA GLN A 253 9.47 11.67 13.27
C GLN A 253 9.73 11.23 11.83
N ASP A 254 10.87 11.63 11.27
CA ASP A 254 11.18 11.25 9.89
C ASP A 254 11.63 9.78 9.80
N ALA A 255 11.61 9.21 8.60
CA ALA A 255 11.93 7.80 8.38
C ALA A 255 13.36 7.42 8.86
N TYR A 256 14.27 8.40 8.96
CA TYR A 256 15.62 8.18 9.47
C TYR A 256 15.63 8.08 11.00
N GLU A 257 14.85 8.93 11.68
CA GLU A 257 14.66 8.89 13.14
C GLU A 257 13.91 7.63 13.59
N ILE A 258 12.89 7.21 12.85
CA ILE A 258 12.11 6.01 13.16
C ILE A 258 12.94 4.73 12.98
N GLY A 259 13.81 4.72 11.96
CA GLY A 259 14.68 3.59 11.66
C GLY A 259 13.99 2.43 10.94
N PRO A 260 14.78 1.48 10.41
CA PRO A 260 14.30 0.43 9.52
C PRO A 260 13.40 -0.61 10.19
N GLU A 261 13.64 -0.95 11.45
CA GLU A 261 12.93 -2.02 12.17
C GLU A 261 11.42 -1.76 12.24
N LYS A 262 11.02 -0.58 12.76
CA LYS A 262 9.62 -0.17 12.83
C LYS A 262 8.93 -0.08 11.47
N ILE A 263 9.68 0.29 10.43
CA ILE A 263 9.18 0.32 9.06
C ILE A 263 8.90 -1.12 8.61
N ILE A 264 9.85 -2.02 8.76
CA ILE A 264 9.72 -3.44 8.41
C ILE A 264 8.55 -4.07 9.16
N ASP A 265 8.41 -3.84 10.46
CA ASP A 265 7.30 -4.36 11.27
C ASP A 265 5.93 -3.90 10.75
N THR A 266 5.83 -2.63 10.38
CA THR A 266 4.58 -2.07 9.82
C THR A 266 4.23 -2.74 8.48
N TYR A 267 5.21 -2.91 7.59
CA TYR A 267 5.00 -3.64 6.34
C TYR A 267 4.73 -5.12 6.56
N ALA A 268 5.30 -5.74 7.60
CA ALA A 268 5.03 -7.12 7.96
C ALA A 268 3.56 -7.31 8.37
N GLU A 269 3.00 -6.40 9.18
CA GLU A 269 1.57 -6.42 9.54
C GLU A 269 0.68 -6.28 8.31
N ALA A 270 1.04 -5.43 7.33
CA ALA A 270 0.30 -5.28 6.07
C ALA A 270 0.46 -6.49 5.11
N THR A 271 1.59 -7.20 5.16
CA THR A 271 1.92 -8.30 4.23
C THR A 271 1.47 -9.68 4.72
N ARG A 272 1.15 -9.82 6.01
CA ARG A 272 1.03 -11.11 6.73
C ARG A 272 0.47 -12.30 5.90
N PRO A 273 1.35 -13.26 5.55
CA PRO A 273 0.99 -14.63 5.20
C PRO A 273 1.43 -15.57 6.35
N ARG A 274 0.53 -16.01 7.23
CA ARG A 274 0.93 -16.83 8.39
C ARG A 274 1.23 -18.32 8.09
N ARG A 275 1.55 -18.70 6.86
CA ARG A 275 2.12 -20.04 6.56
C ARG A 275 3.17 -20.00 5.44
N PRO A 276 4.22 -20.86 5.51
CA PRO A 276 5.09 -21.08 4.37
C PRO A 276 4.26 -21.61 3.20
N GLY A 277 4.32 -20.90 2.06
CA GLY A 277 3.60 -21.23 0.85
C GLY A 277 2.23 -20.56 0.68
N ALA A 278 1.75 -19.73 1.60
CA ALA A 278 0.55 -18.93 1.35
C ALA A 278 0.85 -17.82 0.31
N VAL A 279 0.12 -17.82 -0.81
CA VAL A 279 0.11 -16.70 -1.77
C VAL A 279 -0.61 -15.54 -1.09
N ALA A 280 0.15 -14.59 -0.55
CA ALA A 280 -0.38 -13.28 -0.18
C ALA A 280 -0.53 -12.44 -1.46
N ASP A 281 -1.53 -11.55 -1.48
CA ASP A 281 -1.41 -10.34 -2.28
C ASP A 281 -0.20 -9.57 -1.73
N PRO A 282 0.89 -9.46 -2.49
CA PRO A 282 2.16 -8.98 -1.96
C PRO A 282 2.12 -7.47 -1.71
N VAL A 283 2.34 -7.09 -0.45
CA VAL A 283 2.47 -5.69 -0.02
C VAL A 283 3.94 -5.41 0.28
N LEU A 284 4.80 -5.42 -0.74
CA LEU A 284 6.23 -5.16 -0.55
C LEU A 284 6.65 -3.96 -1.41
N PRO A 285 6.90 -2.78 -0.84
CA PRO A 285 7.67 -1.78 -1.55
C PRO A 285 9.16 -2.08 -1.46
N ARG A 286 9.88 -1.63 -2.49
CA ARG A 286 11.32 -1.50 -2.43
C ARG A 286 11.70 -0.42 -1.42
N TYR A 287 12.29 -0.81 -0.28
CA TYR A 287 13.19 0.08 0.44
C TYR A 287 14.55 0.06 -0.26
N ARG A 288 14.62 0.62 -1.48
CA ARG A 288 15.91 0.97 -2.09
C ARG A 288 16.27 2.37 -1.61
N HIS A 289 17.48 2.55 -1.10
CA HIS A 289 18.16 3.85 -1.06
C HIS A 289 18.12 4.47 -2.47
N HIS A 290 17.04 5.19 -2.78
CA HIS A 290 16.91 5.93 -4.03
C HIS A 290 17.92 7.08 -3.96
N PRO A 291 18.72 7.37 -5.02
CA PRO A 291 19.67 8.49 -5.01
C PRO A 291 19.04 9.88 -4.78
N ARG A 292 17.70 9.99 -4.81
CA ARG A 292 16.97 11.19 -4.37
C ARG A 292 17.06 11.42 -2.86
N TYR A 293 17.26 10.37 -2.06
CA TYR A 293 17.45 10.44 -0.61
C TYR A 293 18.85 10.91 -0.19
N GLN A 294 19.86 10.84 -1.09
CA GLN A 294 21.18 11.44 -0.84
C GLN A 294 21.18 12.96 -1.04
N GLN A 295 20.32 13.51 -1.90
CA GLN A 295 20.30 14.96 -2.13
C GLN A 295 19.83 15.73 -0.89
N GLY A 296 18.92 15.18 -0.10
CA GLY A 296 18.49 15.80 1.17
C GLY A 296 19.56 15.74 2.26
N ALA A 297 20.31 14.63 2.34
CA ALA A 297 21.40 14.46 3.30
C ALA A 297 22.62 15.33 2.96
N ASN A 298 22.94 15.48 1.66
CA ASN A 298 24.02 16.36 1.20
C ASN A 298 23.69 17.84 1.44
N LEU A 299 22.43 18.24 1.30
CA LEU A 299 21.99 19.62 1.61
C LEU A 299 22.12 19.94 3.12
N ARG A 300 21.78 19.00 4.02
CA ARG A 300 22.00 19.19 5.48
C ARG A 300 23.48 19.24 5.86
N LEU A 301 24.36 18.59 5.10
CA LEU A 301 25.82 18.65 5.30
C LEU A 301 26.41 19.97 4.78
N GLU A 302 25.92 20.46 3.64
CA GLU A 302 26.31 21.78 3.09
C GLU A 302 25.82 22.94 3.98
N GLU A 303 24.60 22.88 4.51
CA GLU A 303 24.06 23.90 5.44
C GLU A 303 24.83 23.92 6.78
N ARG A 304 25.19 22.75 7.35
CA ARG A 304 26.07 22.71 8.55
C ARG A 304 27.48 23.21 8.29
N HIS A 305 28.01 23.01 7.08
CA HIS A 305 29.32 23.56 6.70
C HIS A 305 29.27 25.07 6.50
N GLN A 306 28.16 25.62 5.97
CA GLN A 306 27.97 27.06 5.82
C GLN A 306 27.74 27.77 7.15
N ASP A 307 26.96 27.18 8.08
CA ASP A 307 26.78 27.74 9.43
C ASP A 307 28.08 27.76 10.24
N ALA A 308 28.92 26.73 10.11
CA ALA A 308 30.23 26.68 10.75
C ALA A 308 31.24 27.70 10.19
N LEU A 309 31.06 28.13 8.93
CA LEU A 309 31.88 29.17 8.30
C LEU A 309 31.40 30.59 8.64
N LEU A 310 30.10 30.77 8.92
CA LEU A 310 29.49 32.06 9.23
C LEU A 310 29.54 32.40 10.73
N HIS A 311 29.63 31.39 11.60
CA HIS A 311 29.72 31.55 13.05
C HIS A 311 30.89 30.76 13.66
N PRO A 312 32.14 31.23 13.52
CA PRO A 312 33.25 30.66 14.25
C PRO A 312 33.02 30.89 15.75
N SER A 313 32.75 29.82 16.49
CA SER A 313 32.72 29.83 17.95
C SER A 313 34.05 30.37 18.50
N ALA A 314 33.97 31.47 19.27
CA ALA A 314 35.11 32.14 19.87
C ALA A 314 35.86 31.21 20.86
N PRO A 315 37.20 31.25 20.92
CA PRO A 315 37.97 30.43 21.85
C PRO A 315 37.76 30.90 23.30
N ALA A 316 37.47 29.95 24.18
CA ALA A 316 37.41 30.14 25.62
C ALA A 316 38.76 30.68 26.15
N GLY A 317 38.70 31.78 26.89
CA GLY A 317 39.86 32.46 27.44
C GLY A 317 40.65 31.60 28.44
N ALA A 318 41.97 31.57 28.26
CA ALA A 318 42.90 31.16 29.29
C ALA A 318 43.02 32.29 30.33
N GLY A 319 42.45 32.07 31.51
CA GLY A 319 42.65 32.89 32.69
C GLY A 319 43.93 32.52 33.42
N ARG A 320 44.68 33.55 33.80
CA ARG A 320 45.93 33.52 34.58
C ARG A 320 45.73 32.95 35.99
N HIS A 321 46.58 32.01 36.41
CA HIS A 321 47.54 32.16 37.51
C HIS A 321 48.42 30.91 37.59
#